data_AF-A0A7S2C3X8-F1
#
_entry.id   AF-A0A7S2C3X8-F1
#
_cell.length_a   1.000
_cell.length_b   1.000
_cell.length_c   1.000
_cell.angle_alpha   90.00
_cell.angle_beta   90.00
_cell.angle_gamma   90.00
#
_symmetry.space_group_name_H-M   'P 1'
#
loop_
_entity.id
_entity.type
_entity.pdbx_description
1 polymer ?
#
loop_
_entity_poly.entity_id
_entity_poly.type
_entity_poly.pdbx_seq_one_letter_code
_entity_poly.pdbx_strand_id
1 'polypeptide(L)'
;GMGPGGAALDGGEGGAEASFVAARPASKRGEAKSKLALQDEAVPESQQPAQELEDLKEAPFFSMAALEDADFAKKIGIVYGALFVFPSLPISLITYPLFEAPIQAILSANLGATVVTFLFLIRLYVGWSYVGDRLEKDVGYYEESGWYDGFLAVKPPEVAQRDQLLYQFEVKPALDRVIKFMLLGTASVAASIALFNVAAPSDPYDYLSEDYLQRVRQDDGAAMMETRRSASGKPTYCDSRYYKAVAGGNGC
;
A
#
# COMPACT_ATOMS: atom_id res chain seq x y z
N GLY A 1 58.08 57.71 65.77
CA GLY A 1 57.73 59.03 66.30
C GLY A 1 56.37 58.93 66.96
N MET A 2 56.23 59.56 68.14
CA MET A 2 55.01 59.97 68.84
C MET A 2 53.66 59.34 68.43
N GLY A 3 53.00 58.66 69.37
CA GLY A 3 51.52 58.68 69.43
C GLY A 3 51.04 60.02 70.05
N PRO A 4 49.81 60.14 70.60
CA PRO A 4 48.65 59.22 70.58
C PRO A 4 47.29 59.96 70.43
N GLY A 5 46.18 59.27 70.67
CA GLY A 5 44.88 59.85 71.08
C GLY A 5 43.72 59.50 70.14
N GLY A 6 42.56 59.03 70.58
CA GLY A 6 42.01 58.74 71.91
C GLY A 6 40.48 58.53 71.80
N ALA A 7 39.89 57.84 72.78
CA ALA A 7 38.45 57.82 73.16
C ALA A 7 37.44 57.26 72.12
N ALA A 8 36.30 56.63 72.45
CA ALA A 8 35.62 56.15 73.66
C ALA A 8 34.53 55.15 73.18
N LEU A 9 34.39 53.98 73.81
CA LEU A 9 33.23 53.49 74.59
C LEU A 9 31.82 53.80 74.07
N ASP A 10 31.10 52.76 73.61
CA ASP A 10 29.75 52.31 74.06
C ASP A 10 29.44 51.01 73.28
N GLY A 11 29.06 49.86 73.82
CA GLY A 11 27.92 49.59 74.70
C GLY A 11 26.85 48.86 73.85
N GLY A 12 26.63 47.55 74.06
CA GLY A 12 25.55 46.83 73.37
C GLY A 12 25.70 45.32 73.26
N GLU A 13 25.31 44.65 74.33
CA GLU A 13 24.85 43.27 74.51
C GLU A 13 24.44 42.45 73.26
N GLY A 14 24.69 41.13 73.31
CA GLY A 14 23.83 40.18 72.61
C GLY A 14 24.47 38.86 72.18
N GLY A 15 24.57 37.92 73.13
CA GLY A 15 24.20 36.50 72.93
C GLY A 15 24.83 35.71 71.78
N ALA A 16 25.76 34.83 72.16
CA ALA A 16 26.23 33.71 71.35
C ALA A 16 25.07 32.77 70.94
N GLU A 17 25.09 32.26 69.70
CA GLU A 17 24.55 30.94 69.42
C GLU A 17 25.47 30.15 68.48
N ALA A 18 25.73 28.92 68.90
CA ALA A 18 26.62 27.96 68.30
C ALA A 18 26.08 27.46 66.95
N SER A 19 26.97 27.41 65.97
CA SER A 19 26.69 26.84 64.65
C SER A 19 26.53 25.32 64.72
N PHE A 20 25.29 24.85 64.77
CA PHE A 20 24.93 23.47 64.47
C PHE A 20 24.79 23.32 62.94
N VAL A 21 25.64 22.51 62.33
CA VAL A 21 25.58 22.19 60.89
C VAL A 21 24.31 21.38 60.64
N ALA A 22 23.24 22.05 60.21
CA ALA A 22 22.00 21.43 59.80
C ALA A 22 22.22 20.64 58.49
N ALA A 23 21.90 19.35 58.52
CA ALA A 23 21.80 18.51 57.34
C ALA A 23 20.83 19.13 56.32
N ARG A 24 21.27 19.27 55.07
CA ARG A 24 20.43 19.71 53.95
C ARG A 24 19.20 18.80 53.86
N PRO A 25 17.97 19.33 53.74
CA PRO A 25 16.82 18.48 53.52
C PRO A 25 16.99 17.79 52.16
N ALA A 26 16.76 16.48 52.15
CA ALA A 26 16.74 15.68 50.94
C ALA A 26 15.80 16.36 49.93
N SER A 27 16.36 16.78 48.80
CA SER A 27 15.59 17.14 47.62
C SER A 27 14.61 16.00 47.37
N LYS A 28 13.31 16.27 47.53
CA LYS A 28 12.27 15.46 46.91
C LYS A 28 12.48 15.60 45.40
N ARG A 29 13.42 14.82 44.88
CA ARG A 29 13.48 14.48 43.47
C ARG A 29 12.18 13.74 43.24
N GLY A 30 11.18 14.50 42.78
CA GLY A 30 9.90 13.94 42.35
C GLY A 30 10.24 12.70 41.54
N GLU A 31 9.63 11.59 41.92
CA GLU A 31 9.65 10.39 41.12
C GLU A 31 9.23 10.83 39.72
N ALA A 32 10.21 10.99 38.84
CA ALA A 32 9.96 11.08 37.42
C ALA A 32 9.42 9.69 37.09
N LYS A 33 8.09 9.54 37.19
CA LYS A 33 7.37 8.36 36.72
C LYS A 33 7.92 8.09 35.33
N SER A 34 8.50 6.91 35.18
CA SER A 34 9.02 6.41 33.93
C SER A 34 8.04 6.75 32.81
N LYS A 35 8.56 7.39 31.75
CA LYS A 35 7.86 7.63 30.50
C LYS A 35 7.17 6.34 30.07
N LEU A 36 5.91 6.44 29.67
CA LEU A 36 4.99 5.33 29.37
C LEU A 36 4.43 4.57 30.60
N ALA A 37 4.01 5.29 31.63
CA ALA A 37 3.14 4.70 32.64
C ALA A 37 1.77 4.38 32.03
N LEU A 38 1.22 3.22 32.35
CA LEU A 38 -0.15 2.84 32.06
C LEU A 38 -1.10 3.74 32.87
N GLN A 39 -2.01 4.45 32.20
CA GLN A 39 -2.91 5.41 32.84
C GLN A 39 -4.37 5.03 32.65
N ASP A 40 -5.17 5.22 33.69
CA ASP A 40 -6.65 5.10 33.69
C ASP A 40 -7.32 6.42 33.26
N GLU A 41 -6.67 7.18 32.38
CA GLU A 41 -7.18 8.46 31.87
C GLU A 41 -8.19 8.23 30.74
N ALA A 42 -9.19 9.12 30.62
CA ALA A 42 -10.20 8.99 29.59
C ALA A 42 -9.61 9.29 28.20
N VAL A 43 -9.63 8.28 27.33
CA VAL A 43 -9.14 8.39 25.95
C VAL A 43 -10.01 9.37 25.15
N PRO A 44 -9.41 10.38 24.46
CA PRO A 44 -10.15 11.29 23.60
C PRO A 44 -10.98 10.55 22.54
N GLU A 45 -12.22 10.97 22.30
CA GLU A 45 -13.15 10.28 21.39
C GLU A 45 -12.58 10.07 19.98
N SER A 46 -11.88 11.06 19.43
CA SER A 46 -11.26 10.98 18.09
C SER A 46 -10.14 9.94 17.96
N GLN A 47 -9.60 9.45 19.08
CA GLN A 47 -8.57 8.41 19.09
C GLN A 47 -9.10 7.05 19.51
N GLN A 48 -10.42 6.94 19.77
CA GLN A 48 -11.02 5.67 20.10
C GLN A 48 -11.10 4.79 18.85
N PRO A 49 -10.72 3.50 18.91
CA PRO A 49 -10.77 2.60 17.77
C PRO A 49 -12.16 2.51 17.10
N ALA A 50 -13.24 2.65 17.87
CA ALA A 50 -14.60 2.69 17.32
C ALA A 50 -14.85 3.96 16.49
N GLN A 51 -14.31 5.11 16.87
CA GLN A 51 -14.40 6.33 16.06
C GLN A 51 -13.52 6.23 14.82
N GLU A 52 -12.31 5.67 14.94
CA GLU A 52 -11.44 5.39 13.78
C GLU A 52 -12.14 4.50 12.73
N LEU A 53 -13.00 3.56 13.17
CA LEU A 53 -13.81 2.74 12.28
C LEU A 53 -14.88 3.52 11.54
N GLU A 54 -15.60 4.41 12.23
CA GLU A 54 -16.59 5.27 11.59
C GLU A 54 -15.93 6.24 10.60
N ASP A 55 -14.81 6.86 11.00
CA ASP A 55 -14.02 7.73 10.13
C ASP A 55 -13.53 6.97 8.88
N LEU A 56 -13.14 5.70 9.04
CA LEU A 56 -12.77 4.83 7.91
C LEU A 56 -13.95 4.60 6.96
N LYS A 57 -15.18 4.38 7.47
CA LYS A 57 -16.36 4.19 6.62
C LYS A 57 -16.73 5.47 5.86
N GLU A 58 -16.53 6.64 6.47
CA GLU A 58 -16.76 7.93 5.83
C GLU A 58 -15.67 8.27 4.78
N ALA A 59 -14.47 7.71 4.94
CA ALA A 59 -13.37 7.96 4.04
C ALA A 59 -13.67 7.47 2.60
N PRO A 60 -13.14 8.17 1.57
CA PRO A 60 -13.40 7.83 0.18
C PRO A 60 -13.05 6.37 -0.13
N PHE A 61 -13.99 5.68 -0.76
CA PHE A 61 -13.89 4.29 -1.23
C PHE A 61 -13.86 3.20 -0.14
N PHE A 62 -13.59 3.54 1.12
CA PHE A 62 -13.46 2.54 2.19
C PHE A 62 -14.80 1.93 2.62
N SER A 63 -15.89 2.70 2.57
CA SER A 63 -17.26 2.19 2.73
C SER A 63 -17.61 1.06 1.76
N MET A 64 -16.93 0.92 0.62
CA MET A 64 -17.21 -0.15 -0.33
C MET A 64 -17.01 -1.53 0.31
N ALA A 65 -15.97 -1.70 1.13
CA ALA A 65 -15.70 -2.98 1.77
C ALA A 65 -16.75 -3.35 2.83
N ALA A 66 -17.50 -2.38 3.36
CA ALA A 66 -18.59 -2.61 4.31
C ALA A 66 -19.90 -3.08 3.66
N LEU A 67 -20.01 -3.02 2.33
CA LEU A 67 -21.22 -3.45 1.60
C LEU A 67 -21.37 -4.96 1.57
N GLU A 68 -22.56 -5.44 1.21
CA GLU A 68 -22.77 -6.86 0.90
C GLU A 68 -21.93 -7.31 -0.31
N ASP A 69 -21.68 -8.61 -0.41
CA ASP A 69 -20.83 -9.21 -1.45
C ASP A 69 -21.27 -8.83 -2.87
N ALA A 70 -22.57 -8.77 -3.14
CA ALA A 70 -23.10 -8.45 -4.47
C ALA A 70 -22.84 -7.00 -4.88
N ASP A 71 -23.05 -6.05 -3.96
CA ASP A 71 -22.83 -4.64 -4.22
C ASP A 71 -21.35 -4.30 -4.29
N PHE A 72 -20.52 -4.94 -3.47
CA PHE A 72 -19.07 -4.86 -3.58
C PHE A 72 -18.60 -5.40 -4.93
N ALA A 73 -19.08 -6.58 -5.36
CA ALA A 73 -18.77 -7.15 -6.66
C ALA A 73 -19.12 -6.20 -7.80
N LYS A 74 -20.28 -5.55 -7.74
CA LYS A 74 -20.73 -4.58 -8.74
C LYS A 74 -19.80 -3.37 -8.80
N LYS A 75 -19.46 -2.77 -7.65
CA LYS A 75 -18.58 -1.58 -7.61
C LYS A 75 -17.16 -1.91 -8.09
N ILE A 76 -16.58 -3.00 -7.59
CA ILE A 76 -15.26 -3.48 -8.04
C ILE A 76 -15.30 -3.86 -9.53
N GLY A 77 -16.37 -4.49 -9.99
CA GLY A 77 -16.57 -4.84 -11.40
C GLY A 77 -16.65 -3.62 -12.31
N ILE A 78 -17.29 -2.52 -11.87
CA ILE A 78 -17.30 -1.25 -12.60
C ILE A 78 -15.89 -0.65 -12.68
N VAL A 79 -15.17 -0.61 -11.56
CA VAL A 79 -13.78 -0.11 -11.52
C VAL A 79 -12.89 -0.96 -12.44
N TYR A 80 -12.96 -2.28 -12.31
CA TYR A 80 -12.24 -3.23 -13.15
C TYR A 80 -12.58 -3.05 -14.64
N GLY A 81 -13.87 -2.97 -14.98
CA GLY A 81 -14.33 -2.79 -16.35
C GLY A 81 -13.85 -1.47 -16.97
N ALA A 82 -13.85 -0.38 -16.19
CA ALA A 82 -13.29 0.90 -16.64
C ALA A 82 -11.77 0.80 -16.87
N LEU A 83 -11.03 0.17 -15.95
CA LEU A 83 -9.59 -0.07 -16.10
C LEU A 83 -9.28 -1.01 -17.28
N PHE A 84 -10.16 -1.96 -17.56
CA PHE A 84 -10.02 -2.84 -18.71
C PHE A 84 -10.22 -2.08 -20.01
N VAL A 85 -11.33 -1.34 -20.15
CA VAL A 85 -11.71 -0.70 -21.41
C VAL A 85 -10.83 0.52 -21.75
N PHE A 86 -10.49 1.36 -20.77
CA PHE A 86 -9.86 2.65 -21.06
C PHE A 86 -8.33 2.61 -21.15
N PRO A 87 -7.57 2.17 -20.13
CA PRO A 87 -6.13 2.05 -20.26
C PRO A 87 -5.69 0.69 -20.81
N SER A 88 -6.22 -0.41 -20.28
CA SER A 88 -5.60 -1.72 -20.50
C SER A 88 -5.80 -2.26 -21.92
N LEU A 89 -7.03 -2.18 -22.44
CA LEU A 89 -7.36 -2.69 -23.76
C LEU A 89 -6.64 -1.92 -24.88
N PRO A 90 -6.58 -0.58 -24.92
CA PRO A 90 -5.82 0.12 -25.95
C PRO A 90 -4.33 -0.18 -25.92
N ILE A 91 -3.72 -0.26 -24.72
CA ILE A 91 -2.30 -0.63 -24.57
C ILE A 91 -2.06 -2.03 -25.12
N SER A 92 -2.94 -2.96 -24.78
CA SER A 92 -2.89 -4.32 -25.30
C SER A 92 -3.05 -4.37 -26.82
N LEU A 93 -3.94 -3.58 -27.40
CA LEU A 93 -4.23 -3.60 -28.84
C LEU A 93 -3.07 -3.07 -29.69
N ILE A 94 -2.18 -2.26 -29.11
CA ILE A 94 -0.93 -1.84 -29.75
C ILE A 94 0.04 -3.04 -29.85
N THR A 95 0.01 -3.94 -28.87
CA THR A 95 0.90 -5.12 -28.83
C THR A 95 0.33 -6.29 -29.64
N TYR A 96 -0.98 -6.53 -29.50
CA TYR A 96 -1.70 -7.63 -30.12
C TYR A 96 -2.88 -7.08 -30.92
N PRO A 97 -2.78 -7.00 -32.26
CA PRO A 97 -3.88 -6.51 -33.09
C PRO A 97 -5.12 -7.38 -32.90
N LEU A 98 -6.29 -6.74 -32.73
CA LEU A 98 -7.55 -7.43 -32.38
C LEU A 98 -7.92 -8.54 -33.38
N PHE A 99 -7.64 -8.32 -34.67
CA PHE A 99 -8.04 -9.24 -35.74
C PHE A 99 -7.03 -10.37 -35.98
N GLU A 100 -5.81 -10.26 -35.45
CA GLU A 100 -4.75 -11.26 -35.62
C GLU A 100 -4.58 -12.11 -34.36
N ALA A 101 -4.64 -11.47 -33.19
CA ALA A 101 -4.35 -12.08 -31.90
C ALA A 101 -5.39 -11.65 -30.83
N PRO A 102 -6.70 -11.92 -31.05
CA PRO A 102 -7.76 -11.45 -30.14
C PRO A 102 -7.64 -12.02 -28.73
N ILE A 103 -7.23 -13.28 -28.60
CA ILE A 103 -7.08 -13.95 -27.30
C ILE A 103 -5.94 -13.31 -26.51
N GLN A 104 -4.77 -13.14 -27.13
CA GLN A 104 -3.62 -12.50 -26.51
C GLN A 104 -3.93 -11.06 -26.10
N ALA A 105 -4.68 -10.33 -26.94
CA ALA A 105 -5.13 -8.99 -26.62
C ALA A 105 -6.02 -8.96 -25.37
N ILE A 106 -7.07 -9.78 -25.33
CA ILE A 106 -7.99 -9.80 -24.18
C ILE A 106 -7.26 -10.24 -22.89
N LEU A 107 -6.40 -11.24 -22.96
CA LEU A 107 -5.69 -11.76 -21.79
C LEU A 107 -4.63 -10.80 -21.24
N SER A 108 -3.89 -10.12 -22.11
CA SER A 108 -2.93 -9.10 -21.67
C SER A 108 -3.64 -7.85 -21.15
N ALA A 109 -4.79 -7.47 -21.73
CA ALA A 109 -5.66 -6.44 -21.16
C ALA A 109 -6.22 -6.84 -19.79
N ASN A 110 -6.62 -8.11 -19.59
CA ASN A 110 -7.08 -8.61 -18.29
C ASN A 110 -5.97 -8.48 -17.23
N LEU A 111 -4.73 -8.82 -17.59
CA LEU A 111 -3.57 -8.69 -16.71
C LEU A 111 -3.36 -7.24 -16.27
N GLY A 112 -3.33 -6.29 -17.21
CA GLY A 112 -3.13 -4.88 -16.91
C GLY A 112 -4.23 -4.27 -16.03
N ALA A 113 -5.50 -4.60 -16.30
CA ALA A 113 -6.62 -4.13 -15.50
C ALA A 113 -6.58 -4.69 -14.08
N THR A 114 -6.25 -5.98 -13.96
CA THR A 114 -6.19 -6.67 -12.67
C THR A 114 -5.14 -6.07 -11.76
N VAL A 115 -3.95 -5.69 -12.26
CA VAL A 115 -2.88 -5.08 -11.45
C VAL A 115 -3.37 -3.81 -10.73
N VAL A 116 -4.03 -2.91 -11.44
CA VAL A 116 -4.53 -1.66 -10.83
C VAL A 116 -5.68 -1.93 -9.85
N THR A 117 -6.56 -2.88 -10.18
CA THR A 117 -7.60 -3.35 -9.24
C THR A 117 -6.99 -3.96 -7.97
N PHE A 118 -5.89 -4.71 -8.07
CA PHE A 118 -5.16 -5.25 -6.92
C PHE A 118 -4.62 -4.16 -6.01
N LEU A 119 -4.01 -3.12 -6.56
CA LEU A 119 -3.52 -1.99 -5.75
C LEU A 119 -4.65 -1.31 -4.97
N PHE A 120 -5.81 -1.17 -5.59
CA PHE A 120 -7.00 -0.63 -4.93
C PHE A 120 -7.50 -1.56 -3.80
N LEU A 121 -7.55 -2.87 -4.03
CA LEU A 121 -7.93 -3.85 -3.00
C LEU A 121 -6.91 -3.91 -1.85
N ILE A 122 -5.61 -3.81 -2.13
CA ILE A 122 -4.55 -3.71 -1.11
C ILE A 122 -4.77 -2.46 -0.24
N ARG A 123 -5.10 -1.31 -0.85
CA ARG A 123 -5.41 -0.09 -0.10
C ARG A 123 -6.58 -0.32 0.87
N LEU A 124 -7.65 -0.96 0.42
CA LEU A 124 -8.78 -1.29 1.28
C LEU A 124 -8.36 -2.24 2.40
N TYR A 125 -7.63 -3.30 2.06
CA TYR A 125 -7.14 -4.28 3.03
C TYR A 125 -6.29 -3.63 4.13
N VAL A 126 -5.31 -2.78 3.77
CA VAL A 126 -4.44 -2.11 4.74
C VAL A 126 -5.23 -1.18 5.66
N GLY A 127 -6.17 -0.39 5.13
CA GLY A 127 -6.96 0.50 5.97
C GLY A 127 -7.86 -0.25 6.96
N TRP A 128 -8.55 -1.29 6.50
CA TRP A 128 -9.43 -2.11 7.34
C TRP A 128 -8.66 -2.97 8.35
N SER A 129 -7.50 -3.53 7.97
CA SER A 129 -6.68 -4.34 8.88
C SER A 129 -6.04 -3.49 9.97
N TYR A 130 -5.62 -2.26 9.65
CA TYR A 130 -5.12 -1.32 10.64
C TYR A 130 -6.15 -1.04 11.76
N VAL A 131 -7.39 -0.69 11.39
CA VAL A 131 -8.46 -0.44 12.38
C VAL A 131 -8.84 -1.74 13.11
N GLY A 132 -8.87 -2.86 12.40
CA GLY A 132 -9.09 -4.18 13.01
C GLY A 132 -8.09 -4.50 14.12
N ASP A 133 -6.80 -4.31 13.84
CA ASP A 133 -5.72 -4.50 14.81
C ASP A 133 -5.86 -3.56 16.02
N ARG A 134 -6.38 -2.34 15.82
CA ARG A 134 -6.62 -1.37 16.89
C ARG A 134 -7.81 -1.76 17.77
N LEU A 135 -8.85 -2.36 17.19
CA LEU A 135 -10.01 -2.87 17.93
C LEU A 135 -9.64 -4.08 18.80
N GLU A 136 -8.81 -4.99 18.30
CA GLU A 136 -8.43 -6.22 19.03
C GLU A 136 -7.39 -6.01 20.14
N LYS A 137 -6.56 -4.96 20.07
CA LYS A 137 -5.54 -4.70 21.10
C LYS A 137 -6.15 -4.19 22.40
N ASP A 138 -5.76 -4.79 23.52
CA ASP A 138 -6.19 -4.36 24.86
C ASP A 138 -5.50 -3.06 25.33
N VAL A 139 -4.28 -2.80 24.83
CA VAL A 139 -3.48 -1.63 25.20
C VAL A 139 -3.17 -0.80 23.96
N GLY A 140 -3.49 0.48 24.02
CA GLY A 140 -3.24 1.45 22.96
C GLY A 140 -2.34 2.58 23.42
N TYR A 141 -1.53 3.12 22.50
CA TYR A 141 -0.86 4.41 22.68
C TYR A 141 -1.78 5.52 22.18
N TYR A 142 -1.85 6.60 22.96
CA TYR A 142 -2.69 7.77 22.72
C TYR A 142 -1.86 9.04 22.79
N GLU A 143 -2.12 9.94 21.86
CA GLU A 143 -1.42 11.22 21.77
C GLU A 143 -2.19 12.28 22.57
N GLU A 144 -1.52 12.99 23.48
CA GLU A 144 -2.08 14.19 24.09
C GLU A 144 -1.83 15.41 23.19
N SER A 145 -2.78 16.33 23.11
CA SER A 145 -2.59 17.55 22.34
C SER A 145 -1.50 18.45 22.96
N GLY A 146 -0.57 18.96 22.15
CA GLY A 146 0.39 20.00 22.58
C GLY A 146 1.83 19.50 22.77
N TRP A 147 2.47 19.90 23.88
CA TRP A 147 3.87 19.61 24.20
C TRP A 147 4.04 18.41 25.17
N TYR A 148 2.95 17.71 25.48
CA TYR A 148 2.96 16.57 26.40
C TYR A 148 3.27 15.26 25.66
N ASP A 149 4.03 14.38 26.30
CA ASP A 149 4.27 13.02 25.81
C ASP A 149 2.95 12.24 25.88
N GLY A 150 2.68 11.36 24.90
CA GLY A 150 1.49 10.51 24.94
C GLY A 150 1.54 9.45 26.05
N PHE A 151 0.42 8.75 26.24
CA PHE A 151 0.27 7.72 27.28
C PHE A 151 -0.22 6.39 26.71
N LEU A 152 0.03 5.32 27.47
CA LEU A 152 -0.58 4.01 27.21
C LEU A 152 -1.81 3.86 28.11
N ALA A 153 -2.93 3.46 27.53
CA ALA A 153 -4.14 3.14 28.30
C ALA A 153 -4.59 1.70 28.01
N VAL A 154 -5.08 1.02 29.05
CA VAL A 154 -5.78 -0.26 28.90
C VAL A 154 -7.25 0.05 28.64
N LYS A 155 -7.85 -0.69 27.71
CA LYS A 155 -9.28 -0.61 27.48
C LYS A 155 -10.04 -1.17 28.69
N PRO A 156 -11.01 -0.43 29.25
CA PRO A 156 -11.95 -0.99 30.21
C PRO A 156 -12.65 -2.22 29.61
N PRO A 157 -13.02 -3.22 30.44
CA PRO A 157 -13.58 -4.47 29.95
C PRO A 157 -14.86 -4.27 29.12
N GLU A 158 -15.66 -3.24 29.43
CA GLU A 158 -16.86 -2.90 28.66
C GLU A 158 -16.52 -2.42 27.24
N VAL A 159 -15.48 -1.59 27.11
CA VAL A 159 -15.01 -1.05 25.83
C VAL A 159 -14.35 -2.14 25.00
N ALA A 160 -13.54 -2.99 25.63
CA ALA A 160 -12.90 -4.13 24.96
C ALA A 160 -13.94 -5.09 24.38
N GLN A 161 -15.02 -5.39 25.12
CA GLN A 161 -16.12 -6.22 24.62
C GLN A 161 -16.85 -5.57 23.43
N ARG A 162 -17.14 -4.27 23.51
CA ARG A 162 -17.73 -3.52 22.40
C ARG A 162 -16.84 -3.58 21.14
N ASP A 163 -15.56 -3.29 21.30
CA ASP A 163 -14.60 -3.27 20.19
C ASP A 163 -14.45 -4.67 19.56
N GLN A 164 -14.48 -5.72 20.37
CA GLN A 164 -14.47 -7.11 19.89
C GLN A 164 -15.71 -7.44 19.06
N LEU A 165 -16.89 -6.96 19.45
CA LEU A 165 -18.11 -7.13 18.66
C LEU A 165 -18.03 -6.38 17.33
N LEU A 166 -17.56 -5.13 17.33
CA LEU A 166 -17.34 -4.35 16.10
C LEU A 166 -16.38 -5.06 15.16
N TYR A 167 -15.29 -5.60 15.70
CA TYR A 167 -14.35 -6.37 14.90
C TYR A 167 -15.02 -7.60 14.27
N GLN A 168 -15.73 -8.41 15.07
CA GLN A 168 -16.33 -9.66 14.60
C GLN A 168 -17.45 -9.44 13.57
N PHE A 169 -18.31 -8.43 13.78
CA PHE A 169 -19.51 -8.23 12.98
C PHE A 169 -19.33 -7.25 11.82
N GLU A 170 -18.33 -6.38 11.85
CA GLU A 170 -18.13 -5.36 10.81
C GLU A 170 -16.79 -5.50 10.10
N VAL A 171 -15.68 -5.50 10.85
CA VAL A 171 -14.33 -5.47 10.24
C VAL A 171 -13.95 -6.80 9.62
N LYS A 172 -14.14 -7.91 10.35
CA LYS A 172 -13.83 -9.25 9.87
C LYS A 172 -14.55 -9.60 8.56
N PRO A 173 -15.89 -9.43 8.43
CA PRO A 173 -16.55 -9.71 7.15
C PRO A 173 -16.12 -8.77 6.02
N ALA A 174 -15.78 -7.51 6.32
CA ALA A 174 -15.23 -6.60 5.32
C ALA A 174 -13.84 -7.07 4.82
N LEU A 175 -12.96 -7.49 5.72
CA LEU A 175 -11.65 -8.05 5.38
C LEU A 175 -11.76 -9.35 4.59
N ASP A 176 -12.60 -10.29 5.05
CA ASP A 176 -12.83 -11.58 4.36
C ASP A 176 -13.33 -11.36 2.93
N ARG A 177 -14.18 -10.35 2.72
CA ARG A 177 -14.65 -9.96 1.38
C ARG A 177 -13.51 -9.42 0.52
N VAL A 178 -12.70 -8.49 1.03
CA VAL A 178 -11.55 -7.97 0.28
C VAL A 178 -10.59 -9.11 -0.09
N ILE A 179 -10.29 -10.01 0.84
CA ILE A 179 -9.44 -11.20 0.61
C ILE A 179 -10.06 -12.12 -0.44
N LYS A 180 -11.37 -12.40 -0.38
CA LYS A 180 -12.08 -13.22 -1.36
C LYS A 180 -11.93 -12.68 -2.78
N PHE A 181 -12.06 -11.36 -2.97
CA PHE A 181 -11.88 -10.74 -4.29
C PHE A 181 -10.42 -10.67 -4.72
N MET A 182 -9.48 -10.53 -3.79
CA MET A 182 -8.04 -10.69 -4.09
C MET A 182 -7.75 -12.11 -4.59
N LEU A 183 -8.27 -13.14 -3.91
CA LEU A 183 -8.11 -14.53 -4.34
C LEU A 183 -8.72 -14.77 -5.73
N LEU A 184 -9.93 -14.26 -5.97
CA LEU A 184 -10.56 -14.30 -7.29
C LEU A 184 -9.70 -13.63 -8.37
N GLY A 185 -9.14 -12.46 -8.06
CA GLY A 185 -8.22 -11.76 -8.95
C GLY A 185 -6.96 -12.59 -9.25
N THR A 186 -6.36 -13.24 -8.24
CA THR A 186 -5.18 -14.09 -8.44
C THR A 186 -5.51 -15.30 -9.31
N ALA A 187 -6.69 -15.91 -9.12
CA ALA A 187 -7.17 -17.01 -9.93
C ALA A 187 -7.40 -16.58 -11.39
N SER A 188 -7.95 -15.39 -11.62
CA SER A 188 -8.13 -14.81 -12.96
C SER A 188 -6.79 -14.58 -13.67
N VAL A 189 -5.78 -14.06 -12.96
CA VAL A 189 -4.43 -13.87 -13.50
C VAL A 189 -3.79 -15.21 -13.83
N ALA A 190 -3.83 -16.19 -12.92
CA ALA A 190 -3.29 -17.51 -13.14
C ALA A 190 -3.94 -18.21 -14.35
N ALA A 191 -5.27 -18.13 -14.46
CA ALA A 191 -6.01 -18.64 -15.61
C ALA A 191 -5.63 -17.91 -16.91
N SER A 192 -5.45 -16.59 -16.85
CA SER A 192 -5.03 -15.80 -18.01
C SER A 192 -3.64 -16.18 -18.49
N ILE A 193 -2.69 -16.37 -17.58
CA ILE A 193 -1.33 -16.81 -17.91
C ILE A 193 -1.36 -18.22 -18.51
N ALA A 194 -2.09 -19.15 -17.90
CA ALA A 194 -2.21 -20.51 -18.43
C ALA A 194 -2.81 -20.52 -19.84
N LEU A 195 -3.91 -19.79 -20.04
CA LEU A 195 -4.58 -19.70 -21.33
C LEU A 195 -3.72 -18.98 -22.38
N PHE A 196 -2.96 -17.96 -21.96
CA PHE A 196 -2.02 -17.27 -22.84
C PHE A 196 -0.95 -18.23 -23.36
N ASN A 197 -0.38 -19.09 -22.50
CA ASN A 197 0.61 -20.08 -22.92
C ASN A 197 0.02 -21.17 -23.84
N VAL A 198 -1.25 -21.55 -23.64
CA VAL A 198 -1.93 -22.53 -24.51
C VAL A 198 -2.28 -21.91 -25.87
N ALA A 199 -2.64 -20.63 -25.90
CA ALA A 199 -3.00 -19.91 -27.12
C ALA A 199 -1.79 -19.35 -27.88
N ALA A 200 -0.63 -19.24 -27.23
CA ALA A 200 0.60 -18.80 -27.87
C ALA A 200 1.07 -19.85 -28.89
N PRO A 201 1.49 -19.43 -30.10
CA PRO A 201 2.14 -20.34 -31.03
C PRO A 201 3.42 -20.93 -30.40
N SER A 202 3.73 -22.18 -30.71
CA SER A 202 4.83 -22.94 -30.12
C SER A 202 6.22 -22.32 -30.35
N ASP A 203 6.37 -21.49 -31.39
CA ASP A 203 7.57 -20.68 -31.61
C ASP A 203 7.19 -19.25 -32.03
N PRO A 204 7.32 -18.25 -31.14
CA PRO A 204 7.04 -16.86 -31.48
C PRO A 204 8.01 -16.29 -32.52
N TYR A 205 9.09 -17.00 -32.88
CA TYR A 205 10.04 -16.62 -33.93
C TYR A 205 9.95 -17.53 -35.16
N ASP A 206 8.84 -18.26 -35.36
CA ASP A 206 8.67 -19.12 -36.54
C ASP A 206 8.79 -18.34 -37.87
N TYR A 207 8.42 -17.05 -37.88
CA TYR A 207 8.61 -16.14 -39.02
C TYR A 207 10.08 -15.75 -39.28
N LEU A 208 11.00 -16.11 -38.38
CA LEU A 208 12.46 -16.02 -38.53
C LEU A 208 13.09 -17.39 -38.79
N SER A 209 12.31 -18.47 -38.87
CA SER A 209 12.84 -19.81 -39.15
C SER A 209 13.44 -19.87 -40.56
N GLU A 210 14.51 -20.65 -40.72
CA GLU A 210 15.15 -20.87 -42.04
C GLU A 210 14.13 -21.38 -43.08
N ASP A 211 13.26 -22.33 -42.71
CA ASP A 211 12.23 -22.87 -43.60
C ASP A 211 11.20 -21.81 -44.03
N TYR A 212 10.83 -20.90 -43.14
CA TYR A 212 9.96 -19.78 -43.48
C TYR A 212 10.65 -18.77 -44.40
N LEU A 213 11.89 -18.38 -44.09
CA LEU A 213 12.65 -17.44 -44.90
C LEU A 213 12.96 -18.00 -46.29
N GLN A 214 13.20 -19.31 -46.41
CA GLN A 214 13.34 -19.99 -47.70
C GLN A 214 12.03 -20.00 -48.51
N ARG A 215 10.87 -20.19 -47.87
CA ARG A 215 9.56 -20.05 -48.55
C ARG A 215 9.33 -18.65 -49.07
N VAL A 216 9.59 -17.63 -48.25
CA VAL A 216 9.46 -16.23 -48.66
C VAL A 216 10.43 -15.87 -49.79
N ARG A 217 11.61 -16.50 -49.84
CA ARG A 217 12.58 -16.33 -50.93
C ARG A 217 12.11 -16.95 -52.25
N GLN A 218 11.34 -18.04 -52.19
CA GLN A 218 10.88 -18.78 -53.38
C GLN A 218 9.51 -18.31 -53.88
N ASP A 219 8.68 -17.73 -53.01
CA ASP A 219 7.33 -17.28 -53.31
C ASP A 219 7.18 -15.76 -53.08
N ASP A 220 7.15 -15.00 -54.17
CA ASP A 220 6.95 -13.54 -54.16
C ASP A 220 5.60 -13.13 -53.50
N GLY A 221 4.59 -14.03 -53.52
CA GLY A 221 3.30 -13.80 -52.87
C GLY A 221 3.39 -13.77 -51.34
N ALA A 222 4.22 -14.63 -50.77
CA ALA A 222 4.49 -14.67 -49.33
C ALA A 222 5.24 -13.40 -48.86
N ALA A 223 6.21 -12.92 -49.64
CA ALA A 223 6.93 -11.67 -49.37
C ALA A 223 6.00 -10.44 -49.39
N MET A 224 5.04 -10.40 -50.32
CA MET A 224 4.06 -9.32 -50.43
C MET A 224 3.05 -9.31 -49.28
N MET A 225 2.69 -10.48 -48.73
CA MET A 225 1.81 -10.61 -47.57
C MET A 225 2.46 -10.02 -46.30
N GLU A 226 3.75 -10.27 -46.09
CA GLU A 226 4.51 -9.75 -44.95
C GLU A 226 4.72 -8.24 -45.02
N THR A 227 5.03 -7.73 -46.21
CA THR A 227 5.08 -6.28 -46.47
C THR A 227 3.77 -5.58 -46.10
N ARG A 228 2.62 -6.25 -46.29
CA ARG A 228 1.30 -5.73 -45.94
C ARG A 228 0.99 -5.74 -44.45
N ARG A 229 1.56 -6.69 -43.70
CA ARG A 229 1.40 -6.79 -42.24
C ARG A 229 2.33 -5.83 -41.50
N SER A 230 3.51 -5.58 -42.05
CA SER A 230 4.51 -4.73 -41.41
C SER A 230 4.18 -3.25 -41.53
N ALA A 231 4.29 -2.53 -40.41
CA ALA A 231 4.08 -1.09 -40.34
C ALA A 231 5.12 -0.29 -41.16
N SER A 232 6.29 -0.86 -41.44
CA SER A 232 7.37 -0.20 -42.20
C SER A 232 7.21 -0.31 -43.71
N GLY A 233 6.18 -1.00 -44.20
CA GLY A 233 5.98 -1.25 -45.64
C GLY A 233 7.10 -2.08 -46.25
N LYS A 234 7.82 -2.85 -45.42
CA LYS A 234 8.85 -3.83 -45.78
C LYS A 234 8.69 -5.06 -44.90
N PRO A 235 9.03 -6.26 -45.39
CA PRO A 235 8.98 -7.46 -44.57
C PRO A 235 9.86 -7.34 -43.30
N THR A 236 9.38 -7.84 -42.16
CA THR A 236 10.04 -7.70 -40.84
C THR A 236 11.46 -8.27 -40.79
N TYR A 237 11.75 -9.33 -41.57
CA TYR A 237 13.09 -9.91 -41.66
C TYR A 237 14.13 -8.97 -42.30
N CYS A 238 13.69 -7.91 -42.99
CA CYS A 238 14.56 -6.91 -43.63
C CYS A 238 15.28 -6.00 -42.62
N ASP A 239 14.80 -5.92 -41.38
CA ASP A 239 15.37 -5.04 -40.34
C ASP A 239 16.69 -5.56 -39.79
N SER A 240 16.97 -6.86 -39.94
CA SER A 240 18.26 -7.46 -39.58
C SER A 240 19.08 -7.77 -40.83
N ARG A 241 20.40 -7.54 -40.76
CA ARG A 241 21.31 -7.96 -41.85
C ARG A 241 21.38 -9.47 -42.03
N TYR A 242 21.27 -10.23 -40.94
CA TYR A 242 21.37 -11.69 -40.96
C TYR A 242 20.17 -12.30 -41.70
N TYR A 243 18.94 -12.04 -41.24
CA TYR A 243 17.73 -12.59 -41.86
C TYR A 243 17.49 -12.06 -43.27
N LYS A 244 17.90 -10.82 -43.56
CA LYS A 244 17.92 -10.30 -44.94
C LYS A 244 18.83 -11.11 -45.87
N ALA A 245 20.02 -11.51 -45.41
CA ALA A 245 20.94 -12.31 -46.21
C ALA A 245 20.40 -13.72 -46.46
N VAL A 246 19.81 -14.33 -45.42
CA VAL A 246 19.18 -15.65 -45.49
C VAL A 246 17.99 -15.67 -46.47
N ALA A 247 17.13 -14.65 -46.42
CA ALA A 247 15.99 -14.48 -47.32
C ALA A 247 16.37 -14.10 -48.77
N GLY A 248 17.65 -13.99 -49.10
CA GLY A 248 18.13 -13.75 -50.47
C GLY A 248 18.36 -12.28 -50.85
N GLY A 249 18.34 -11.35 -49.88
CA GLY A 249 18.92 -10.00 -49.97
C GLY A 249 18.22 -8.98 -50.88
N ASN A 250 17.50 -9.43 -51.91
CA ASN A 250 17.00 -8.61 -53.02
C ASN A 250 15.53 -8.16 -52.85
N GLY A 251 14.80 -8.67 -51.85
CA GLY A 251 13.37 -8.42 -51.60
C GLY A 251 13.06 -7.37 -50.53
N CYS A 252 14.01 -6.46 -50.25
CA CYS A 252 13.91 -5.35 -49.30
C CYS A 252 14.42 -4.05 -49.94
#